data_AF-A0A1H8YJ56-F1
#
_entry.id   AF-A0A1H8YJ56-F1
#
_cell.length_a   1.000
_cell.length_b   1.000
_cell.length_c   1.000
_cell.angle_alpha   90.00
_cell.angle_beta   90.00
_cell.angle_gamma   90.00
#
_symmetry.space_group_name_H-M   'P 1'
#
loop_
_entity.id
_entity.type
_entity.pdbx_description
1 polymer ?
#
loop_
_entity_poly.entity_id
_entity_poly.type
_entity_poly.pdbx_seq_one_letter_code
_entity_poly.pdbx_strand_id
1 'polypeptide(L)'
;MADRHDAGILDTCAYIDLAKLNPRDLPHFPALTSITMAELHQGIAMAKDPLVRAARTEQLGAALTEFTPPQFDDEAAARYGTLVALTIAANRDPKPRKLDLMIAAVASACGLPLYTRNAADFKGLESMLEMVAV
;
A
#
# COMPACT_ATOMS: atom_id res chain seq x y z
N MET A 1 25.54 1.16 1.31
CA MET A 1 24.25 0.70 0.76
C MET A 1 23.35 0.55 1.96
N ALA A 2 22.24 1.29 2.04
CA ALA A 2 21.33 1.12 3.16
C ALA A 2 20.86 -0.34 3.15
N ASP A 3 20.96 -1.01 4.30
CA ASP A 3 20.49 -2.38 4.42
C ASP A 3 18.98 -2.39 4.15
N ARG A 4 18.55 -3.39 3.39
CA ARG A 4 17.15 -3.53 2.99
C ARG A 4 16.33 -3.96 4.20
N HIS A 5 15.14 -3.38 4.39
CA HIS A 5 14.28 -3.75 5.50
C HIS A 5 13.91 -5.23 5.41
N ASP A 6 13.91 -5.92 6.56
CA ASP A 6 13.48 -7.31 6.61
C ASP A 6 12.02 -7.45 6.22
N ALA A 7 11.14 -6.55 6.67
CA ALA A 7 9.73 -6.58 6.31
C ALA A 7 9.23 -5.19 5.87
N GLY A 8 8.19 -5.18 5.03
CA GLY A 8 7.58 -3.93 4.57
C GLY A 8 6.25 -4.16 3.88
N ILE A 9 5.39 -3.15 3.94
CA ILE A 9 4.11 -3.15 3.24
C ILE A 9 4.33 -2.63 1.82
N LEU A 10 3.86 -3.37 0.82
CA LEU A 10 3.79 -2.86 -0.54
C LEU A 10 2.45 -2.12 -0.72
N ASP A 11 2.54 -0.89 -1.22
CA ASP A 11 1.40 -0.19 -1.76
C ASP A 11 0.83 -0.95 -2.98
N THR A 12 -0.46 -0.78 -3.24
CA THR A 12 -1.16 -1.42 -4.35
C THR A 12 -0.50 -1.09 -5.69
N CYS A 13 -0.03 0.14 -5.88
CA CYS A 13 0.69 0.53 -7.09
C CYS A 13 2.03 -0.22 -7.26
N ALA A 14 2.74 -0.49 -6.16
CA ALA A 14 4.00 -1.24 -6.17
C ALA A 14 3.74 -2.72 -6.47
N TYR A 15 2.69 -3.31 -5.88
CA TYR A 15 2.31 -4.69 -6.16
C TYR A 15 1.82 -4.89 -7.60
N ILE A 16 1.01 -3.96 -8.12
CA ILE A 16 0.53 -4.02 -9.52
C ILE A 16 1.69 -4.10 -10.50
N ASP A 17 2.74 -3.30 -10.25
CA ASP A 17 3.91 -3.20 -11.09
C ASP A 17 5.09 -4.06 -10.59
N LEU A 18 4.87 -5.04 -9.71
CA LEU A 18 5.93 -5.81 -9.03
C LEU A 18 6.97 -6.39 -10.01
N ALA A 19 6.53 -6.91 -11.15
CA ALA A 19 7.40 -7.48 -12.18
C ALA A 19 8.35 -6.46 -12.86
N LYS A 20 8.09 -5.15 -12.69
CA LYS A 20 8.92 -4.05 -13.23
C LYS A 20 9.92 -3.53 -12.21
N LEU A 21 9.75 -3.89 -10.93
CA LEU A 21 10.59 -3.40 -9.84
C LEU A 21 11.85 -4.25 -9.72
N ASN A 22 12.96 -3.61 -9.38
CA ASN A 22 14.19 -4.32 -9.06
C ASN A 22 14.03 -4.97 -7.68
N PRO A 23 14.18 -6.30 -7.55
CA PRO A 23 13.97 -6.98 -6.28
C PRO A 23 14.82 -6.44 -5.14
N ARG A 24 16.00 -5.86 -5.42
CA ARG A 24 16.88 -5.27 -4.40
C ARG A 24 16.32 -4.02 -3.73
N ASP A 25 15.29 -3.41 -4.33
CA ASP A 25 14.65 -2.21 -3.81
C ASP A 25 13.38 -2.56 -2.98
N LEU A 26 13.07 -3.85 -2.80
CA LEU A 26 11.90 -4.38 -2.08
C LEU A 26 12.31 -5.07 -0.76
N PRO A 27 11.47 -5.11 0.29
CA PRO A 27 11.82 -5.76 1.56
C PRO A 27 12.05 -7.27 1.40
N HIS A 28 12.71 -7.91 2.38
CA HIS A 28 12.88 -9.38 2.37
C HIS A 28 11.54 -10.12 2.42
N PHE A 29 10.63 -9.61 3.26
CA PHE A 29 9.31 -10.16 3.50
C PHE A 29 8.27 -9.07 3.19
N PRO A 30 7.84 -8.95 1.93
CA PRO A 30 6.76 -8.05 1.56
C PRO A 30 5.43 -8.51 2.15
N ALA A 31 4.55 -7.57 2.45
CA ALA A 31 3.18 -7.82 2.85
C ALA A 31 2.21 -6.88 2.11
N LEU A 32 0.97 -7.34 1.93
CA LEU A 32 -0.13 -6.55 1.35
C LEU A 32 -1.20 -6.35 2.41
N THR A 33 -1.79 -5.16 2.47
CA THR A 33 -2.87 -4.87 3.44
C THR A 33 -4.21 -5.42 2.97
N SER A 34 -5.18 -5.54 3.88
CA SER A 34 -6.57 -5.84 3.50
C SER A 34 -7.17 -4.79 2.56
N ILE A 35 -6.67 -3.55 2.61
CA ILE A 35 -7.09 -2.44 1.73
C ILE A 35 -6.57 -2.67 0.32
N THR A 36 -5.31 -3.11 0.17
CA THR A 36 -4.74 -3.52 -1.12
C THR A 36 -5.55 -4.66 -1.74
N MET A 37 -5.94 -5.66 -0.95
CA MET A 37 -6.84 -6.72 -1.45
C MET A 37 -8.17 -6.16 -1.95
N ALA A 38 -8.77 -5.21 -1.24
CA ALA A 38 -10.00 -4.55 -1.66
C ALA A 38 -9.84 -3.80 -2.99
N GLU A 39 -8.72 -3.10 -3.20
CA GLU A 39 -8.41 -2.40 -4.45
C GLU A 39 -8.23 -3.36 -5.63
N LEU A 40 -7.58 -4.51 -5.42
CA LEU A 40 -7.45 -5.54 -6.45
C LEU A 40 -8.81 -6.12 -6.84
N HIS A 41 -9.67 -6.45 -5.86
CA HIS A 41 -11.05 -6.86 -6.11
C HIS A 41 -11.85 -5.80 -6.88
N GLN A 42 -11.76 -4.53 -6.48
CA GLN A 42 -12.38 -3.41 -7.18
C GLN A 42 -11.90 -3.31 -8.62
N GLY A 43 -10.59 -3.47 -8.85
CA GLY A 43 -9.98 -3.47 -10.17
C GLY A 43 -10.58 -4.52 -11.11
N ILE A 44 -10.87 -5.72 -10.61
CA ILE A 44 -11.53 -6.78 -11.38
C ILE A 44 -12.99 -6.40 -11.68
N ALA A 45 -13.74 -5.96 -10.67
CA ALA A 45 -15.15 -5.60 -10.80
C ALA A 45 -15.38 -4.46 -11.80
N MET A 46 -14.45 -3.51 -11.87
CA MET A 46 -14.52 -2.36 -12.78
C MET A 46 -13.95 -2.64 -14.18
N ALA A 47 -13.21 -3.74 -14.38
CA ALA A 47 -12.61 -4.05 -15.67
C ALA A 47 -13.69 -4.33 -16.72
N LYS A 48 -13.70 -3.57 -17.81
CA LYS A 48 -14.65 -3.73 -18.93
C LYS A 48 -14.15 -4.71 -19.99
N ASP A 49 -12.83 -4.78 -20.17
CA ASP A 49 -12.18 -5.69 -21.11
C ASP A 49 -11.99 -7.07 -20.44
N PRO A 50 -12.49 -8.17 -21.06
CA PRO A 50 -12.29 -9.53 -20.56
C PRO A 50 -10.82 -9.92 -20.35
N LEU A 51 -9.90 -9.47 -21.21
CA LEU A 51 -8.46 -9.78 -21.08
C LEU A 51 -7.84 -9.08 -19.87
N VAL A 52 -8.16 -7.79 -19.68
CA VAL A 52 -7.73 -7.04 -18.49
C VAL A 52 -8.32 -7.65 -17.22
N ARG A 53 -9.58 -8.07 -17.26
CA ARG A 53 -10.22 -8.75 -16.13
C ARG A 53 -9.52 -10.06 -15.79
N ALA A 54 -9.21 -10.89 -16.79
CA ALA A 54 -8.50 -12.15 -16.59
C ALA A 54 -7.12 -11.95 -15.95
N ALA A 55 -6.33 -11.00 -16.46
CA ALA A 55 -5.02 -10.68 -15.90
C ALA A 55 -5.11 -10.17 -14.45
N ARG A 56 -6.08 -9.32 -14.12
CA ARG A 56 -6.30 -8.85 -12.74
C ARG A 56 -6.77 -9.97 -11.81
N THR A 57 -7.59 -10.90 -12.29
CA THR A 57 -8.03 -12.07 -11.52
C THR A 57 -6.84 -12.99 -11.21
N GLU A 58 -5.96 -13.22 -12.18
CA GLU A 58 -4.73 -13.99 -11.96
C GLU A 58 -3.83 -13.33 -10.92
N GLN A 59 -3.61 -12.01 -11.04
CA GLN A 59 -2.82 -11.25 -10.07
C GLN A 59 -3.41 -11.29 -8.65
N LEU A 60 -4.74 -11.13 -8.51
CA LEU A 60 -5.39 -11.30 -7.20
C LEU A 60 -5.27 -12.73 -6.66
N GLY A 61 -5.36 -13.75 -7.54
CA GLY A 61 -5.19 -15.15 -7.15
C GLY A 61 -3.80 -15.43 -6.56
N ALA A 62 -2.75 -14.87 -7.17
CA ALA A 62 -1.39 -14.92 -6.63
C ALA A 62 -1.33 -14.21 -5.26
N ALA A 63 -1.90 -12.99 -5.15
CA ALA A 63 -1.92 -12.23 -3.91
C ALA A 63 -2.56 -13.02 -2.74
N LEU A 64 -3.71 -13.65 -2.99
CA LEU A 64 -4.44 -14.43 -1.99
C LEU A 64 -3.72 -15.72 -1.56
N THR A 65 -2.84 -16.24 -2.41
CA THR A 65 -2.06 -17.45 -2.12
C THR A 65 -0.80 -17.12 -1.33
N GLU A 66 -0.15 -16.00 -1.66
CA GLU A 66 1.17 -15.64 -1.14
C GLU A 66 1.11 -14.81 0.15
N PHE A 67 0.04 -14.03 0.36
CA PHE A 67 -0.02 -13.06 1.45
C PHE A 67 -1.16 -13.34 2.43
N THR A 68 -0.84 -13.19 3.72
CA THR A 68 -1.83 -13.08 4.80
C THR A 68 -1.93 -11.61 5.20
N PRO A 69 -2.97 -10.88 4.79
CA PRO A 69 -2.96 -9.43 4.87
C PRO A 69 -3.20 -8.92 6.30
N PRO A 70 -2.37 -7.99 6.81
CA PRO A 70 -2.71 -7.21 7.99
C PRO A 70 -4.03 -6.45 7.76
N GLN A 71 -4.89 -6.49 8.77
CA GLN A 71 -6.23 -5.93 8.69
C GLN A 71 -6.23 -4.43 9.02
N PHE A 72 -7.18 -3.70 8.46
CA PHE A 72 -7.53 -2.37 8.95
C PHE A 72 -8.38 -2.50 10.22
N ASP A 73 -7.71 -2.55 11.37
CA ASP A 73 -8.29 -2.72 12.70
C ASP A 73 -8.42 -1.37 13.46
N ASP A 74 -8.72 -1.43 14.76
CA ASP A 74 -8.92 -0.25 15.60
C ASP A 74 -7.65 0.61 15.73
N GLU A 75 -6.45 0.00 15.75
CA GLU A 75 -5.20 0.75 15.80
C GLU A 75 -4.95 1.44 14.46
N ALA A 76 -5.12 0.74 13.34
CA ALA A 76 -5.03 1.33 12.01
C ALA A 76 -6.08 2.45 11.82
N ALA A 77 -7.29 2.30 12.35
CA ALA A 77 -8.32 3.33 12.31
C ALA A 77 -7.90 4.60 13.07
N ALA A 78 -7.27 4.46 14.24
CA ALA A 78 -6.71 5.59 14.97
C ALA A 78 -5.56 6.26 14.20
N ARG A 79 -4.64 5.46 13.63
CA ARG A 79 -3.54 5.97 12.78
C ARG A 79 -4.06 6.74 11.58
N TYR A 80 -5.10 6.25 10.92
CA TYR A 80 -5.73 6.90 9.77
C TYR A 80 -6.18 8.33 10.11
N GLY A 81 -6.81 8.53 11.27
CA GLY A 81 -7.20 9.87 11.74
C GLY A 81 -6.00 10.82 11.88
N THR A 82 -4.90 10.34 12.45
CA THR A 82 -3.65 11.11 12.56
C THR A 82 -3.06 11.45 11.18
N LEU A 83 -3.00 10.48 10.26
CA LEU A 83 -2.47 10.70 8.90
C LEU A 83 -3.33 11.69 8.10
N VAL A 84 -4.65 11.66 8.27
CA VAL A 84 -5.55 12.67 7.70
C VAL A 84 -5.24 14.06 8.25
N ALA A 85 -5.06 14.20 9.57
CA ALA A 85 -4.72 15.48 10.19
C ALA A 85 -3.37 16.02 9.68
N LEU A 86 -2.36 15.16 9.54
CA LEU A 86 -1.06 15.52 8.96
C LEU A 86 -1.16 15.91 7.48
N THR A 87 -1.98 15.21 6.70
CA THR A 87 -2.24 15.55 5.30
C THR A 87 -2.85 16.95 5.17
N ILE A 88 -3.82 17.29 6.04
CA ILE A 88 -4.43 18.62 6.10
C ILE A 88 -3.40 19.67 6.52
N ALA A 89 -2.59 19.38 7.56
CA ALA A 89 -1.54 20.28 8.03
C ALA A 89 -0.47 20.55 6.94
N ALA A 90 -0.25 19.59 6.03
CA ALA A 90 0.59 19.74 4.86
C ALA A 90 -0.08 20.53 3.70
N ASN A 91 -1.27 21.10 3.91
CA ASN A 91 -2.10 21.79 2.92
C ASN A 91 -2.51 20.91 1.73
N ARG A 92 -2.83 19.63 2.00
CA ARG A 92 -3.23 18.66 0.97
C ARG A 92 -4.64 18.13 1.26
N ASP A 93 -5.36 17.73 0.20
CA ASP A 93 -6.68 17.12 0.34
C ASP A 93 -6.53 15.60 0.60
N PRO A 94 -7.04 15.08 1.73
CA PRO A 94 -7.04 13.64 2.02
C PRO A 94 -8.10 12.88 1.21
N LYS A 95 -9.15 13.53 0.68
CA LYS A 95 -10.27 12.85 -0.01
C LYS A 95 -9.86 12.00 -1.22
N PRO A 96 -8.98 12.44 -2.13
CA PRO A 96 -8.55 11.61 -3.25
C PRO A 96 -7.62 10.45 -2.83
N ARG A 97 -7.09 10.46 -1.61
CA ARG A 97 -6.06 9.52 -1.11
C ARG A 97 -6.59 8.61 0.00
N LYS A 98 -7.91 8.46 0.14
CA LYS A 98 -8.51 7.76 1.29
C LYS A 98 -7.98 6.33 1.43
N LEU A 99 -7.91 5.59 0.33
CA LEU A 99 -7.43 4.21 0.34
C LEU A 99 -5.93 4.16 0.60
N ASP A 100 -5.14 5.01 -0.07
CA ASP A 100 -3.70 5.16 0.19
C ASP A 100 -3.41 5.44 1.67
N LEU A 101 -4.16 6.38 2.28
CA LEU A 101 -4.03 6.72 3.69
C LEU A 101 -4.44 5.57 4.61
N MET A 102 -5.39 4.71 4.21
CA MET A 102 -5.72 3.50 4.96
C MET A 102 -4.60 2.44 4.86
N ILE A 103 -3.98 2.27 3.69
CA ILE A 103 -2.79 1.40 3.53
C ILE A 103 -1.65 1.90 4.41
N ALA A 104 -1.35 3.20 4.34
CA ALA A 104 -0.35 3.86 5.18
C ALA A 104 -0.66 3.72 6.67
N ALA A 105 -1.94 3.77 7.06
CA ALA A 105 -2.34 3.60 8.44
C ALA A 105 -2.09 2.19 8.97
N VAL A 106 -2.37 1.16 8.15
CA VAL A 106 -2.03 -0.23 8.49
C VAL A 106 -0.52 -0.40 8.62
N ALA A 107 0.26 0.11 7.65
CA ALA A 107 1.72 0.06 7.73
C ALA A 107 2.28 0.73 8.99
N SER A 108 1.77 1.92 9.31
CA SER A 108 2.13 2.67 10.51
C SER A 108 1.74 1.93 11.81
N ALA A 109 0.56 1.31 11.87
CA ALA A 109 0.13 0.50 13.01
C ALA A 109 1.01 -0.75 13.19
N CYS A 110 1.42 -1.41 12.10
CA CYS A 110 2.33 -2.54 12.16
C CYS A 110 3.81 -2.15 12.41
N GLY A 111 4.14 -0.85 12.41
CA GLY A 111 5.52 -0.39 12.50
C GLY A 111 6.40 -0.80 11.32
N LEU A 112 5.79 -0.94 10.13
CA LEU A 112 6.46 -1.37 8.90
C LEU A 112 6.61 -0.19 7.91
N PRO A 113 7.71 -0.13 7.16
CA PRO A 113 7.86 0.84 6.07
C PRO A 113 6.85 0.58 4.95
N LEU A 114 6.37 1.65 4.31
CA LEU A 114 5.53 1.59 3.12
C LEU A 114 6.37 1.77 1.85
N TYR A 115 6.35 0.76 0.99
CA TYR A 115 6.99 0.79 -0.32
C TYR A 115 5.98 1.22 -1.37
N THR A 116 6.22 2.36 -2.02
CA THR A 116 5.27 2.95 -2.97
C THR A 116 5.96 3.55 -4.19
N ARG A 117 5.28 3.51 -5.33
CA ARG A 117 5.67 4.23 -6.55
C ARG A 117 5.21 5.69 -6.55
N ASN A 118 4.33 6.04 -5.61
CA ASN A 118 3.68 7.35 -5.51
C ASN A 118 4.11 8.07 -4.22
N ALA A 119 5.40 8.06 -3.87
CA ALA A 119 5.89 8.64 -2.60
C ALA A 119 5.45 10.12 -2.38
N ALA A 120 5.28 10.88 -3.47
CA ALA A 120 4.75 12.25 -3.42
C ALA A 120 3.33 12.33 -2.84
N ASP A 121 2.54 11.26 -2.90
CA ASP A 121 1.19 11.21 -2.34
C ASP A 121 1.15 11.20 -0.83
N PHE A 122 2.26 10.89 -0.17
CA PHE A 122 2.36 10.75 1.28
C PHE A 122 3.28 11.80 1.93
N LYS A 123 3.68 12.84 1.16
CA LYS A 123 4.42 13.99 1.69
C LYS A 123 3.72 14.59 2.92
N GLY A 124 4.46 14.76 4.01
CA GLY A 124 3.97 15.29 5.29
C GLY A 124 3.63 14.23 6.34
N LEU A 125 3.80 12.95 6.02
CA LEU A 125 3.51 11.82 6.92
C LEU A 125 4.76 11.18 7.55
N GLU A 126 5.94 11.74 7.29
CA GLU A 126 7.25 11.15 7.61
C GLU A 126 7.48 10.96 9.12
N SER A 127 6.75 11.70 9.96
CA SER A 127 6.81 11.56 11.43
C SER A 127 6.08 10.31 11.96
N MET A 128 5.23 9.68 11.14
CA MET A 128 4.37 8.56 11.54
C MET A 128 4.57 7.31 10.69
N LEU A 129 5.20 7.45 9.52
CA LEU A 129 5.39 6.38 8.56
C LEU A 129 6.73 6.55 7.83
N GLU A 130 7.55 5.51 7.89
CA GLU A 130 8.71 5.40 7.01
C GLU A 130 8.24 5.02 5.60
N MET A 131 8.78 5.70 4.60
CA MET A 131 8.43 5.47 3.20
C MET A 131 9.65 5.16 2.38
N VAL A 132 9.51 4.19 1.49
CA VAL A 132 10.55 3.79 0.54
C VAL A 132 9.97 3.93 -0.87
N ALA A 133 10.57 4.80 -1.67
CA ALA A 133 10.19 4.98 -3.07
C ALA A 133 10.78 3.86 -3.93
N VAL A 134 9.94 3.22 -4.76
CA VAL A 134 10.30 2.13 -5.68
C VAL A 134 9.81 2.34 -7.10
#